data_AF-A0A7W9AWV6-F1
#
_entry.id   AF-A0A7W9AWV6-F1
#
_cell.length_a   1.000
_cell.length_b   1.000
_cell.length_c   1.000
_cell.angle_alpha   90.00
_cell.angle_beta   90.00
_cell.angle_gamma   90.00
#
_symmetry.space_group_name_H-M   'P 1'
#
loop_
_entity.id
_entity.type
_entity.pdbx_description
1 polymer ?
#
loop_
_entity_poly.entity_id
_entity_poly.type
_entity_poly.pdbx_seq_one_letter_code
_entity_poly.pdbx_strand_id
1 'polypeptide(L)'
;MARIAKRLGGFLLVVLLGAVIWLAVKPPELLRVGTGYAAKIVCSNVFIAGREANAVLADDVQAPGHPLLRFLNKSVDRNSRTVTTRIFGFFAPSIAAYRPALGCANIHEGDLRPDIPTAPRIPAEPLQVETDPAVQAVIEDAALAGPGMRAVAVIRDGKLIAETYGAGFDADTPLLGWSMTKSVMATLIGMRIAEGRMKLESTDLLPQWKGDDRVNISLADLMAMESGLRFDEDYGTVADGILQKLERRSICSSS
;
A
#
# COMPACT_ATOMS: atom_id res chain seq x y z
N MET A 1 27.17 -34.54 -32.00
CA MET A 1 26.75 -33.24 -31.43
C MET A 1 25.24 -33.00 -31.48
N ALA A 2 24.55 -33.14 -32.64
CA ALA A 2 23.10 -32.84 -32.75
C ALA A 2 22.15 -33.64 -31.83
N ARG A 3 22.45 -34.92 -31.52
CA ARG A 3 21.62 -35.73 -30.60
C ARG A 3 21.74 -35.29 -29.14
N ILE A 4 22.91 -34.82 -28.73
CA ILE A 4 23.14 -34.30 -27.37
C ILE A 4 22.43 -32.95 -27.23
N ALA A 5 22.54 -32.06 -28.23
CA ALA A 5 21.82 -30.80 -28.25
C ALA A 5 20.28 -30.98 -28.19
N LYS A 6 19.72 -31.96 -28.92
CA LYS A 6 18.28 -32.29 -28.85
C LYS A 6 17.86 -32.82 -27.47
N ARG A 7 18.68 -33.65 -26.82
CA ARG A 7 18.41 -34.16 -25.47
C ARG A 7 18.54 -33.06 -24.42
N LEU A 8 19.53 -32.17 -24.55
CA LEU A 8 19.70 -31.01 -23.69
C LEU A 8 18.51 -30.05 -23.84
N GLY A 9 18.10 -29.74 -25.07
CA GLY A 9 16.93 -28.90 -25.34
C GLY A 9 15.63 -29.49 -24.81
N GLY A 10 15.43 -30.81 -24.97
CA GLY A 10 14.28 -31.50 -24.40
C GLY A 10 14.25 -31.45 -22.87
N PHE A 11 15.41 -31.66 -22.22
CA PHE A 11 15.52 -31.54 -20.77
C PHE A 11 15.24 -30.11 -20.28
N LEU A 12 15.80 -29.10 -20.96
CA LEU A 12 15.57 -27.69 -20.63
C LEU A 12 14.09 -27.30 -20.76
N LEU A 13 13.41 -27.80 -21.79
CA LEU A 13 11.96 -27.60 -21.98
C LEU A 13 11.15 -28.20 -20.81
N VAL A 14 11.49 -29.42 -20.39
CA VAL A 14 10.81 -30.09 -19.26
C VAL A 14 11.03 -29.33 -17.96
N VAL A 15 12.26 -28.85 -17.70
CA VAL A 15 12.57 -28.03 -16.52
C VAL A 15 11.79 -26.70 -16.56
N LEU A 16 11.74 -26.03 -17.71
CA LEU A 16 10.98 -24.78 -17.86
C LEU A 16 9.47 -25.00 -17.66
N LEU A 17 8.90 -26.06 -18.25
CA LEU A 17 7.50 -26.41 -18.05
C LEU A 17 7.20 -26.76 -16.60
N GLY A 18 8.09 -27.51 -15.93
CA GLY A 18 7.99 -27.81 -14.52
C GLY A 18 8.01 -26.55 -13.64
N ALA A 19 8.91 -25.60 -13.94
CA ALA A 19 8.99 -24.32 -13.23
C ALA A 19 7.73 -23.45 -13.46
N VAL A 20 7.20 -23.41 -14.68
CA VAL A 20 5.94 -22.70 -15.01
C VAL A 20 4.75 -23.30 -14.26
N ILE A 21 4.60 -24.63 -14.27
CA ILE A 21 3.53 -25.31 -13.53
C ILE A 21 3.68 -25.03 -12.02
N TRP A 22 4.90 -25.10 -11.49
CA TRP A 22 5.15 -24.80 -10.08
C TRP A 22 4.78 -23.36 -9.72
N LEU A 23 5.19 -22.36 -10.52
CA LEU A 23 4.82 -20.95 -10.32
C LEU A 23 3.31 -20.71 -10.44
N ALA A 24 2.60 -21.48 -11.26
CA ALA A 24 1.15 -21.40 -11.40
C ALA A 24 0.40 -21.98 -10.19
N VAL A 25 0.87 -23.10 -9.65
CA VAL A 25 0.19 -23.82 -8.55
C VAL A 25 0.58 -23.29 -7.17
N LYS A 26 1.86 -22.93 -6.98
CA LYS A 26 2.39 -22.38 -5.72
C LYS A 26 3.29 -21.17 -6.00
N PRO A 27 2.69 -20.04 -6.40
CA PRO A 27 3.46 -18.82 -6.60
C PRO A 27 4.14 -18.43 -5.28
N PRO A 28 5.42 -18.02 -5.31
CA PRO A 28 6.10 -17.44 -4.16
C PRO A 28 5.27 -16.30 -3.56
N GLU A 29 5.26 -16.20 -2.22
CA GLU A 29 4.50 -15.16 -1.50
C GLU A 29 4.84 -13.74 -1.98
N LEU A 30 6.08 -13.52 -2.38
CA LEU A 30 6.54 -12.28 -2.99
C LEU A 30 5.75 -11.85 -4.22
N LEU A 31 5.43 -12.79 -5.11
CA LEU A 31 4.63 -12.49 -6.29
C LEU A 31 3.21 -12.10 -5.90
N ARG A 32 2.65 -12.75 -4.87
CA ARG A 32 1.31 -12.47 -4.33
C ARG A 32 1.25 -11.13 -3.62
N VAL A 33 2.30 -10.74 -2.90
CA VAL A 33 2.43 -9.42 -2.28
C VAL A 33 2.48 -8.35 -3.36
N GLY A 34 3.28 -8.55 -4.41
CA GLY A 34 3.39 -7.60 -5.53
C GLY A 34 2.08 -7.41 -6.28
N THR A 35 1.38 -8.48 -6.63
CA THR A 35 0.05 -8.38 -7.26
C THR A 35 -1.00 -7.84 -6.29
N GLY A 36 -1.01 -8.25 -5.02
CA GLY A 36 -1.91 -7.70 -4.00
C GLY A 36 -1.74 -6.19 -3.79
N TYR A 37 -0.49 -5.71 -3.74
CA TYR A 37 -0.18 -4.28 -3.70
C TYR A 37 -0.70 -3.57 -4.95
N ALA A 38 -0.36 -4.08 -6.14
CA ALA A 38 -0.79 -3.49 -7.40
C ALA A 38 -2.32 -3.42 -7.53
N ALA A 39 -3.04 -4.51 -7.20
CA ALA A 39 -4.50 -4.54 -7.24
C ALA A 39 -5.11 -3.48 -6.32
N LYS A 40 -4.61 -3.36 -5.09
CA LYS A 40 -5.10 -2.36 -4.13
C LYS A 40 -4.82 -0.93 -4.58
N ILE A 41 -3.60 -0.62 -5.04
CA ILE A 41 -3.22 0.73 -5.49
C ILE A 41 -4.05 1.13 -6.72
N VAL A 42 -4.15 0.25 -7.71
CA VAL A 42 -4.96 0.52 -8.92
C VAL A 42 -6.43 0.66 -8.57
N CYS A 43 -7.00 -0.22 -7.75
CA CYS A 43 -8.39 -0.11 -7.32
C CYS A 43 -8.68 1.24 -6.63
N SER A 44 -7.81 1.65 -5.70
CA SER A 44 -8.02 2.88 -4.93
C SER A 44 -7.98 4.09 -5.84
N ASN A 45 -6.97 4.19 -6.71
CA ASN A 45 -6.85 5.34 -7.59
C ASN A 45 -7.94 5.38 -8.67
N VAL A 46 -8.40 4.23 -9.19
CA VAL A 46 -9.46 4.19 -10.21
C VAL A 46 -10.83 4.49 -9.63
N PHE A 47 -11.21 3.85 -8.52
CA PHE A 47 -12.59 3.93 -7.98
C PHE A 47 -12.77 5.03 -6.94
N ILE A 48 -11.70 5.52 -6.31
CA ILE A 48 -11.76 6.61 -5.32
C ILE A 48 -11.27 7.92 -5.95
N ALA A 49 -10.10 7.90 -6.60
CA ALA A 49 -9.48 9.10 -7.16
C ALA A 49 -9.81 9.37 -8.63
N GLY A 50 -10.58 8.51 -9.30
CA GLY A 50 -10.99 8.71 -10.70
C GLY A 50 -9.85 8.66 -11.72
N ARG A 51 -8.66 8.15 -11.34
CA ARG A 51 -7.47 8.14 -12.19
C ARG A 51 -7.47 6.97 -13.18
N GLU A 52 -6.79 7.17 -14.30
CA GLU A 52 -6.66 6.15 -15.34
C GLU A 52 -5.75 4.99 -14.91
N ALA A 53 -6.23 3.76 -15.10
CA ALA A 53 -5.58 2.56 -14.55
C ALA A 53 -4.17 2.32 -15.11
N ASN A 54 -3.92 2.70 -16.37
CA ASN A 54 -2.59 2.56 -16.98
C ASN A 54 -1.59 3.56 -16.38
N ALA A 55 -2.01 4.81 -16.16
CA ALA A 55 -1.18 5.83 -15.55
C ALA A 55 -0.84 5.45 -14.10
N VAL A 56 -1.82 4.97 -13.33
CA VAL A 56 -1.58 4.50 -11.96
C VAL A 56 -0.58 3.34 -11.92
N LEU A 57 -0.70 2.37 -12.83
CA LEU A 57 0.25 1.26 -12.88
C LEU A 57 1.67 1.76 -13.18
N ALA A 58 1.83 2.71 -14.10
CA ALA A 58 3.13 3.27 -14.45
C ALA A 58 3.72 4.11 -13.29
N ASP A 59 2.93 5.04 -12.75
CA ASP A 59 3.41 6.12 -11.88
C ASP A 59 3.40 5.74 -10.38
N ASP A 60 2.48 4.88 -9.94
CA ASP A 60 2.31 4.53 -8.51
C ASP A 60 2.78 3.11 -8.16
N VAL A 61 2.87 2.23 -9.17
CA VAL A 61 3.22 0.83 -8.95
C VAL A 61 4.59 0.51 -9.55
N GLN A 62 4.92 1.03 -10.73
CA GLN A 62 6.14 0.68 -11.47
C GLN A 62 7.28 1.71 -11.35
N ALA A 63 7.04 2.92 -10.84
CA ALA A 63 8.04 4.00 -10.75
C ALA A 63 8.58 4.20 -9.32
N PRO A 64 9.91 4.31 -9.11
CA PRO A 64 11.01 3.57 -9.73
C PRO A 64 11.08 2.18 -9.08
N GLY A 65 10.29 1.24 -9.62
CA GLY A 65 10.17 -0.11 -9.11
C GLY A 65 11.12 -1.10 -9.78
N HIS A 66 11.17 -2.31 -9.23
CA HIS A 66 11.97 -3.41 -9.76
C HIS A 66 11.53 -3.80 -11.19
N PRO A 67 12.45 -4.19 -12.10
CA PRO A 67 12.13 -4.55 -13.49
C PRO A 67 11.01 -5.61 -13.65
N LEU A 68 10.85 -6.49 -12.66
CA LEU A 68 9.78 -7.49 -12.63
C LEU A 68 8.37 -6.88 -12.64
N LEU A 69 8.18 -5.67 -12.10
CA LEU A 69 6.88 -5.01 -12.08
C LEU A 69 6.40 -4.61 -13.47
N ARG A 70 7.29 -4.54 -14.47
CA ARG A 70 6.93 -4.31 -15.88
C ARG A 70 6.07 -5.43 -16.47
N PHE A 71 6.12 -6.63 -15.89
CA PHE A 71 5.32 -7.78 -16.33
C PHE A 71 3.96 -7.87 -15.62
N LEU A 72 3.65 -6.93 -14.72
CA LEU A 72 2.33 -6.83 -14.10
C LEU A 72 1.30 -6.40 -15.14
N ASN A 73 0.20 -7.12 -15.13
CA ASN A 73 -1.00 -6.82 -15.89
C ASN A 73 -2.13 -6.54 -14.92
N LYS A 74 -3.07 -5.70 -15.35
CA LYS A 74 -4.26 -5.29 -14.61
C LYS A 74 -5.50 -5.45 -15.49
N SER A 75 -6.59 -5.90 -14.88
CA SER A 75 -7.93 -5.88 -15.45
C SER A 75 -8.83 -5.14 -14.48
N VAL A 76 -9.57 -4.16 -14.97
CA VAL A 76 -10.52 -3.35 -14.18
C VAL A 76 -11.91 -3.71 -14.65
N ASP A 77 -12.73 -4.23 -13.74
CA ASP A 77 -14.16 -4.45 -13.98
C ASP A 77 -14.95 -3.37 -13.25
N ARG A 78 -15.53 -2.44 -14.03
CA ARG A 78 -16.32 -1.33 -13.51
C ARG A 78 -17.71 -1.78 -13.03
N ASN A 79 -18.23 -2.91 -13.50
CA ASN A 79 -19.54 -3.42 -13.11
C ASN A 79 -19.48 -4.03 -11.70
N SER A 80 -18.52 -4.94 -11.47
CA SER A 80 -18.28 -5.52 -10.15
C SER A 80 -17.46 -4.60 -9.23
N ARG A 81 -16.92 -3.50 -9.77
CA ARG A 81 -16.03 -2.55 -9.09
C ARG A 81 -14.80 -3.24 -8.49
N THR A 82 -14.20 -4.12 -9.28
CA THR A 82 -13.02 -4.90 -8.90
C THR A 82 -11.84 -4.62 -9.81
N VAL A 83 -10.64 -4.82 -9.27
CA VAL A 83 -9.39 -4.82 -10.02
C VAL A 83 -8.70 -6.14 -9.77
N THR A 84 -8.31 -6.82 -10.84
CA THR A 84 -7.48 -8.01 -10.79
C THR A 84 -6.11 -7.73 -11.38
N THR A 85 -5.06 -8.12 -10.69
CA THR A 85 -3.68 -8.04 -11.23
C THR A 85 -3.03 -9.40 -11.27
N ARG A 86 -2.16 -9.60 -12.26
CA ARG A 86 -1.45 -10.85 -12.54
C ARG A 86 -0.05 -10.56 -13.08
N ILE A 87 0.89 -11.46 -12.86
CA ILE A 87 2.22 -11.40 -13.49
C ILE A 87 2.17 -12.23 -14.79
N PHE A 88 2.71 -11.67 -15.88
CA PHE A 88 2.63 -12.23 -17.23
C PHE A 88 1.20 -12.54 -17.71
N GLY A 89 0.18 -11.98 -17.06
CA GLY A 89 -1.24 -12.17 -17.40
C GLY A 89 -1.91 -13.40 -16.77
N PHE A 90 -1.18 -14.30 -16.10
CA PHE A 90 -1.77 -15.53 -15.55
C PHE A 90 -1.24 -15.97 -14.17
N PHE A 91 -0.06 -15.52 -13.76
CA PHE A 91 0.52 -15.93 -12.46
C PHE A 91 0.07 -15.04 -11.30
N ALA A 92 0.01 -15.64 -10.11
CA ALA A 92 -0.23 -15.00 -8.82
C ALA A 92 -1.41 -13.99 -8.82
N PRO A 93 -2.63 -14.40 -9.24
CA PRO A 93 -3.75 -13.48 -9.31
C PRO A 93 -4.10 -12.91 -7.94
N SER A 94 -4.27 -11.59 -7.87
CA SER A 94 -4.80 -10.90 -6.71
C SER A 94 -5.91 -9.96 -7.12
N ILE A 95 -6.95 -9.88 -6.29
CA ILE A 95 -8.16 -9.10 -6.55
C ILE A 95 -8.32 -8.08 -5.42
N ALA A 96 -8.60 -6.83 -5.80
CA ALA A 96 -9.08 -5.80 -4.89
C ALA A 96 -10.48 -5.37 -5.31
N ALA A 97 -11.37 -5.17 -4.33
CA ALA A 97 -12.72 -4.67 -4.58
C ALA A 97 -12.95 -3.34 -3.89
N TYR A 98 -13.60 -2.43 -4.61
CA TYR A 98 -14.07 -1.17 -4.06
C TYR A 98 -15.35 -1.38 -3.27
N ARG A 99 -15.36 -0.85 -2.05
CA ARG A 99 -16.51 -0.84 -1.16
C ARG A 99 -16.94 0.62 -0.97
N PRO A 100 -18.20 0.97 -1.26
CA PRO A 100 -18.71 2.31 -1.01
C PRO A 100 -18.38 2.78 0.42
N ALA A 101 -17.85 3.99 0.54
CA ALA A 101 -17.40 4.63 1.78
C ALA A 101 -16.28 3.94 2.60
N LEU A 102 -15.93 2.68 2.33
CA LEU A 102 -14.84 1.95 2.99
C LEU A 102 -13.57 1.87 2.13
N GLY A 103 -13.65 2.31 0.87
CA GLY A 103 -12.56 2.26 -0.11
C GLY A 103 -12.27 0.84 -0.59
N CYS A 104 -11.10 0.65 -1.21
CA CYS A 104 -10.69 -0.65 -1.74
C CYS A 104 -10.03 -1.56 -0.70
N ALA A 105 -10.23 -2.87 -0.79
CA ALA A 105 -9.49 -3.87 -0.03
C ALA A 105 -9.19 -5.11 -0.87
N ASN A 106 -8.10 -5.80 -0.56
CA ASN A 106 -7.76 -7.08 -1.19
C ASN A 106 -8.72 -8.17 -0.71
N ILE A 107 -9.25 -8.94 -1.66
CA ILE A 107 -10.10 -10.10 -1.40
C ILE A 107 -9.19 -11.32 -1.21
N HIS A 108 -9.34 -11.97 -0.07
CA HIS A 108 -8.74 -13.27 0.23
C HIS A 108 -9.86 -14.31 0.37
N GLU A 109 -9.50 -15.59 0.42
CA GLU A 109 -10.48 -16.70 0.51
C GLU A 109 -11.54 -16.42 1.58
N GLY A 110 -12.81 -16.57 1.19
CA GLY A 110 -13.98 -16.36 2.06
C GLY A 110 -14.69 -15.01 1.95
N ASP A 111 -14.25 -14.10 1.06
CA ASP A 111 -14.86 -12.76 0.82
C ASP A 111 -15.48 -12.18 2.09
N LEU A 112 -14.64 -11.97 3.10
CA LEU A 112 -15.02 -11.45 4.41
C LEU A 112 -15.27 -9.95 4.31
N ARG A 113 -16.21 -9.51 3.45
CA ARG A 113 -16.76 -8.17 3.48
C ARG A 113 -17.73 -8.10 4.66
N PRO A 114 -17.33 -7.61 5.85
CA PRO A 114 -18.33 -7.25 6.83
C PRO A 114 -19.25 -6.22 6.19
N ASP A 115 -20.56 -6.40 6.35
CA ASP A 115 -21.53 -5.37 6.03
C ASP A 115 -21.39 -4.28 7.09
N ILE A 116 -20.46 -3.35 6.85
CA ILE A 116 -20.25 -2.20 7.73
C ILE A 116 -21.22 -1.12 7.25
N PRO A 117 -22.17 -0.68 8.10
CA PRO A 117 -23.06 0.41 7.77
C PRO A 117 -22.23 1.61 7.31
N THR A 118 -22.53 2.09 6.11
CA THR A 118 -21.91 3.30 5.60
C THR A 118 -22.46 4.48 6.41
N ALA A 119 -21.61 5.11 7.20
CA ALA A 119 -21.97 6.38 7.83
C ALA A 119 -22.17 7.45 6.74
N PRO A 120 -23.13 8.36 6.89
CA PRO A 120 -23.27 9.51 6.00
C PRO A 120 -21.96 10.29 5.96
N ARG A 121 -21.53 10.71 4.77
CA ARG A 121 -20.43 11.67 4.68
C ARG A 121 -20.91 12.99 5.27
N ILE A 122 -20.21 13.47 6.29
CA ILE A 122 -20.38 14.84 6.76
C ILE A 122 -19.59 15.71 5.77
N PRO A 123 -20.24 16.60 5.01
CA PRO A 123 -19.53 17.50 4.11
C PRO A 123 -18.59 18.38 4.94
N ALA A 124 -17.34 18.49 4.51
CA ALA A 124 -16.41 19.43 5.11
C ALA A 124 -16.88 20.85 4.84
N GLU A 125 -16.70 21.74 5.80
CA GLU A 125 -16.90 23.17 5.59
C GLU A 125 -15.83 23.66 4.59
N PRO A 126 -16.20 24.38 3.52
CA PRO A 126 -15.24 24.89 2.56
C PRO A 126 -14.23 25.82 3.24
N LEU A 127 -12.95 25.62 2.93
CA LEU A 127 -11.88 26.48 3.43
C LEU A 127 -11.99 27.86 2.78
N GLN A 128 -11.78 28.93 3.54
CA GLN A 128 -11.71 30.27 2.97
C GLN A 128 -10.44 30.41 2.13
N VAL A 129 -10.56 30.95 0.92
CA VAL A 129 -9.44 31.15 0.00
C VAL A 129 -9.04 32.61 -0.02
N GLU A 130 -7.78 32.90 0.31
CA GLU A 130 -7.19 34.24 0.30
C GLU A 130 -5.77 34.14 -0.25
N THR A 131 -5.65 34.13 -1.58
CA THR A 131 -4.36 33.89 -2.24
C THR A 131 -3.34 34.97 -1.93
N ASP A 132 -2.16 34.55 -1.43
CA ASP A 132 -0.96 35.36 -1.24
C ASP A 132 -0.06 35.18 -2.48
N PRO A 133 0.04 36.19 -3.36
CA PRO A 133 0.78 36.06 -4.63
C PRO A 133 2.26 35.74 -4.43
N ALA A 134 2.86 36.19 -3.32
CA ALA A 134 4.27 35.92 -3.05
C ALA A 134 4.50 34.44 -2.72
N VAL A 135 3.58 33.82 -1.98
CA VAL A 135 3.64 32.38 -1.67
C VAL A 135 3.25 31.55 -2.90
N GLN A 136 2.26 31.99 -3.66
CA GLN A 136 1.83 31.33 -4.89
C GLN A 136 3.01 31.19 -5.88
N ALA A 137 3.78 32.26 -6.08
CA ALA A 137 4.95 32.25 -6.96
C ALA A 137 6.03 31.23 -6.51
N VAL A 138 6.18 31.01 -5.19
CA VAL A 138 7.15 30.05 -4.65
C VAL A 138 6.73 28.61 -4.93
N ILE A 139 5.45 28.28 -4.69
CA ILE A 139 4.98 26.90 -4.88
C ILE A 139 4.87 26.51 -6.36
N GLU A 140 4.68 27.49 -7.26
CA GLU A 140 4.65 27.29 -8.70
C GLU A 140 6.04 27.10 -9.33
N ASP A 141 7.11 27.38 -8.59
CA ASP A 141 8.48 27.11 -9.05
C ASP A 141 8.71 25.59 -9.15
N ALA A 142 8.72 25.08 -10.37
CA ALA A 142 8.94 23.67 -10.67
C ALA A 142 10.29 23.14 -10.15
N ALA A 143 11.32 24.00 -10.01
CA ALA A 143 12.60 23.60 -9.44
C ALA A 143 12.51 23.34 -7.93
N LEU A 144 11.61 24.06 -7.23
CA LEU A 144 11.36 23.88 -5.79
C LEU A 144 10.39 22.73 -5.51
N ALA A 145 9.37 22.56 -6.35
CA ALA A 145 8.38 21.49 -6.21
C ALA A 145 8.98 20.08 -6.44
N GLY A 146 9.97 19.98 -7.34
CA GLY A 146 10.62 18.72 -7.68
C GLY A 146 9.80 17.81 -8.59
N PRO A 147 10.42 16.75 -9.15
CA PRO A 147 9.76 15.84 -10.07
C PRO A 147 8.68 15.01 -9.36
N GLY A 148 7.54 14.83 -10.02
CA GLY A 148 6.44 13.98 -9.52
C GLY A 148 5.57 14.63 -8.44
N MET A 149 5.73 15.94 -8.17
CA MET A 149 4.81 16.71 -7.33
C MET A 149 3.36 16.55 -7.85
N ARG A 150 2.44 16.24 -6.94
CA ARG A 150 1.01 16.04 -7.24
C ARG A 150 0.14 17.19 -6.74
N ALA A 151 0.43 17.70 -5.56
CA ALA A 151 -0.24 18.85 -4.98
C ALA A 151 0.65 19.49 -3.93
N VAL A 152 0.58 20.81 -3.83
CA VAL A 152 1.08 21.60 -2.70
C VAL A 152 -0.02 22.55 -2.30
N ALA A 153 -0.33 22.62 -1.01
CA ALA A 153 -1.30 23.56 -0.45
C ALA A 153 -0.71 24.21 0.81
N VAL A 154 -0.89 25.52 0.94
CA VAL A 154 -0.39 26.30 2.08
C VAL A 154 -1.57 26.92 2.80
N ILE A 155 -1.71 26.60 4.09
CA ILE A 155 -2.76 27.12 4.95
C ILE A 155 -2.14 28.04 6.00
N ARG A 156 -2.69 29.24 6.17
CA ARG A 156 -2.30 30.22 7.19
C ARG A 156 -3.57 30.73 7.88
N ASP A 157 -3.60 30.67 9.21
CA ASP A 157 -4.73 31.15 10.02
C ASP A 157 -6.11 30.59 9.59
N GLY A 158 -6.13 29.31 9.21
CA GLY A 158 -7.36 28.64 8.75
C GLY A 158 -7.82 29.04 7.34
N LYS A 159 -6.98 29.71 6.56
CA LYS A 159 -7.26 30.10 5.17
C LYS A 159 -6.28 29.44 4.21
N LEU A 160 -6.78 29.02 3.05
CA LEU A 160 -5.95 28.58 1.94
C LEU A 160 -5.36 29.81 1.25
N ILE A 161 -4.03 29.93 1.30
CA ILE A 161 -3.34 31.11 0.78
C ILE A 161 -2.53 30.83 -0.49
N ALA A 162 -2.29 29.57 -0.81
CA ALA A 162 -1.65 29.17 -2.05
C ALA A 162 -1.90 27.68 -2.31
N GLU A 163 -2.10 27.31 -3.57
CA GLU A 163 -2.19 25.91 -4.00
C GLU A 163 -1.68 25.71 -5.42
N THR A 164 -1.11 24.55 -5.69
CA THR A 164 -0.72 24.13 -7.04
C THR A 164 -0.85 22.62 -7.18
N TYR A 165 -1.10 22.16 -8.40
CA TYR A 165 -1.39 20.77 -8.71
C TYR A 165 -0.56 20.28 -9.88
N GLY A 166 -0.10 19.04 -9.78
CA GLY A 166 0.56 18.34 -10.87
C GLY A 166 -0.42 17.96 -11.98
N ALA A 167 0.11 17.63 -13.16
CA ALA A 167 -0.72 17.23 -14.30
C ALA A 167 -1.63 16.03 -13.96
N GLY A 168 -2.94 16.18 -14.20
CA GLY A 168 -3.95 15.15 -13.92
C GLY A 168 -4.39 15.06 -12.45
N PHE A 169 -4.02 16.05 -11.63
CA PHE A 169 -4.49 16.22 -10.25
C PHE A 169 -5.15 17.59 -10.10
N ASP A 170 -6.09 17.68 -9.18
CA ASP A 170 -6.80 18.89 -8.80
C ASP A 170 -7.15 18.86 -7.31
N ALA A 171 -7.83 19.91 -6.83
CA ALA A 171 -8.26 20.06 -5.43
C ALA A 171 -9.17 18.93 -4.93
N ASP A 172 -9.90 18.28 -5.84
CA ASP A 172 -10.86 17.23 -5.51
C ASP A 172 -10.24 15.82 -5.62
N THR A 173 -9.01 15.70 -6.12
CA THR A 173 -8.34 14.43 -6.34
C THR A 173 -7.73 13.89 -5.03
N PRO A 174 -8.27 12.81 -4.44
CA PRO A 174 -7.70 12.21 -3.23
C PRO A 174 -6.35 11.57 -3.53
N LEU A 175 -5.35 11.88 -2.70
CA LEU A 175 -4.01 11.31 -2.80
C LEU A 175 -3.82 10.13 -1.84
N LEU A 176 -2.88 9.26 -2.18
CA LEU A 176 -2.46 8.17 -1.27
C LEU A 176 -1.81 8.78 -0.03
N GLY A 177 -2.38 8.51 1.15
CA GLY A 177 -1.87 9.07 2.41
C GLY A 177 -0.59 8.43 2.95
N TRP A 178 -0.26 7.21 2.52
CA TRP A 178 0.92 6.47 2.99
C TRP A 178 1.06 6.54 4.53
N SER A 179 2.27 6.76 5.04
CA SER A 179 2.54 6.92 6.48
C SER A 179 1.90 8.15 7.11
N MET A 180 1.44 9.16 6.36
CA MET A 180 0.69 10.28 6.95
C MET A 180 -0.60 9.79 7.65
N THR A 181 -1.16 8.67 7.18
CA THR A 181 -2.33 8.03 7.80
C THR A 181 -2.07 7.61 9.27
N LYS A 182 -0.82 7.36 9.66
CA LYS A 182 -0.46 7.03 11.04
C LYS A 182 -0.78 8.19 11.99
N SER A 183 -0.55 9.43 11.58
CA SER A 183 -0.87 10.61 12.38
C SER A 183 -2.38 10.74 12.61
N VAL A 184 -3.20 10.46 11.59
CA VAL A 184 -4.67 10.43 11.74
C VAL A 184 -5.07 9.35 12.76
N MET A 185 -4.45 8.18 12.73
CA MET A 185 -4.69 7.15 13.75
C MET A 185 -4.27 7.56 15.15
N ALA A 186 -3.11 8.19 15.31
CA ALA A 186 -2.68 8.73 16.59
C ALA A 186 -3.68 9.77 17.12
N THR A 187 -4.21 10.65 16.27
CA THR A 187 -5.25 11.62 16.65
C THR A 187 -6.52 10.93 17.14
N LEU A 188 -7.04 9.93 16.41
CA LEU A 188 -8.25 9.22 16.84
C LEU A 188 -8.04 8.48 18.17
N ILE A 189 -6.86 7.88 18.38
CA ILE A 189 -6.50 7.26 19.67
C ILE A 189 -6.47 8.32 20.78
N GLY A 190 -5.83 9.47 20.53
CA GLY A 190 -5.78 10.60 21.47
C GLY A 190 -7.18 11.10 21.87
N MET A 191 -8.11 11.19 20.92
CA MET A 191 -9.51 11.52 21.20
C MET A 191 -10.16 10.49 22.13
N ARG A 192 -9.94 9.19 21.89
CA ARG A 192 -10.49 8.12 22.77
C ARG A 192 -9.87 8.13 24.16
N ILE A 193 -8.60 8.53 24.29
CA ILE A 193 -7.97 8.74 25.60
C ILE A 193 -8.61 9.93 26.32
N ALA A 194 -8.84 11.05 25.63
CA ALA A 194 -9.52 12.21 26.20
C ALA A 194 -10.96 11.90 26.65
N GLU A 195 -11.66 11.00 25.95
CA GLU A 195 -12.97 10.47 26.34
C GLU A 195 -12.91 9.47 27.52
N GLY A 196 -11.71 9.13 28.03
CA GLY A 196 -11.52 8.14 29.09
C GLY A 196 -11.77 6.69 28.63
N ARG A 197 -11.85 6.44 27.33
CA ARG A 197 -12.17 5.13 26.73
C ARG A 197 -10.93 4.29 26.40
N MET A 198 -9.75 4.89 26.43
CA MET A 198 -8.44 4.23 26.22
C MET A 198 -7.40 4.82 27.18
N LYS A 199 -6.34 4.06 27.47
CA LYS A 199 -5.20 4.50 28.29
C LYS A 199 -3.89 4.08 27.64
N LEU A 200 -2.85 4.90 27.77
CA LEU A 200 -1.55 4.60 27.16
C LEU A 200 -0.86 3.39 27.82
N GLU A 201 -1.13 3.17 29.09
CA GLU A 201 -0.56 2.09 29.90
C GLU A 201 -1.28 0.76 29.68
N SER A 202 -2.34 0.74 28.85
CA SER A 202 -3.07 -0.49 28.55
C SER A 202 -2.15 -1.50 27.84
N THR A 203 -2.05 -2.68 28.43
CA THR A 203 -1.43 -3.90 27.87
C THR A 203 -2.53 -4.91 27.53
N ASP A 204 -2.18 -6.14 27.15
CA ASP A 204 -3.14 -7.18 26.70
C ASP A 204 -4.07 -6.68 25.58
N LEU A 205 -3.51 -5.93 24.63
CA LEU A 205 -4.25 -5.19 23.62
C LEU A 205 -4.98 -6.08 22.60
N LEU A 206 -4.49 -7.31 22.39
CA LEU A 206 -4.96 -8.21 21.34
C LEU A 206 -5.06 -9.66 21.84
N PRO A 207 -6.19 -10.36 21.61
CA PRO A 207 -6.37 -11.74 22.08
C PRO A 207 -5.27 -12.70 21.61
N GLN A 208 -4.74 -12.50 20.40
CA GLN A 208 -3.67 -13.32 19.82
C GLN A 208 -2.31 -13.16 20.51
N TRP A 209 -2.14 -12.20 21.42
CA TRP A 209 -0.87 -11.97 22.14
C TRP A 209 -0.83 -12.62 23.52
N LYS A 210 -1.95 -13.16 24.02
CA LYS A 210 -2.06 -13.78 25.36
C LYS A 210 -1.13 -14.96 25.61
N GLY A 211 -0.51 -15.51 24.57
CA GLY A 211 0.36 -16.68 24.65
C GLY A 211 1.87 -16.39 24.64
N ASP A 212 2.30 -15.13 24.54
CA ASP A 212 3.72 -14.77 24.51
C ASP A 212 4.00 -13.35 25.06
N ASP A 213 5.27 -12.95 25.08
CA ASP A 213 5.75 -11.71 25.69
C ASP A 213 5.09 -10.44 25.13
N ARG A 214 4.47 -10.51 23.95
CA ARG A 214 3.75 -9.38 23.34
C ARG A 214 2.55 -8.93 24.18
N VAL A 215 2.04 -9.76 25.08
CA VAL A 215 0.99 -9.36 26.03
C VAL A 215 1.40 -8.13 26.86
N ASN A 216 2.71 -7.93 27.08
CA ASN A 216 3.26 -6.84 27.88
C ASN A 216 3.46 -5.53 27.09
N ILE A 217 3.29 -5.55 25.76
CA ILE A 217 3.42 -4.35 24.93
C ILE A 217 2.26 -3.41 25.25
N SER A 218 2.59 -2.19 25.68
CA SER A 218 1.59 -1.17 26.01
C SER A 218 1.13 -0.40 24.76
N LEU A 219 0.01 0.31 24.89
CA LEU A 219 -0.44 1.22 23.83
C LEU A 219 0.59 2.35 23.60
N ALA A 220 1.26 2.81 24.65
CA ALA A 220 2.34 3.79 24.56
C ALA A 220 3.47 3.29 23.66
N ASP A 221 3.90 2.03 23.83
CA ASP A 221 4.98 1.44 23.03
C ASP A 221 4.60 1.38 21.54
N LEU A 222 3.34 1.05 21.23
CA LEU A 222 2.86 1.06 19.85
C LEU A 222 2.77 2.47 19.25
N MET A 223 2.32 3.45 20.03
CA MET A 223 2.21 4.84 19.58
C MET A 223 3.57 5.52 19.40
N ALA A 224 4.57 5.08 20.16
CA ALA A 224 5.95 5.58 20.09
C ALA A 224 6.84 4.78 19.11
N MET A 225 6.32 3.70 18.51
CA MET A 225 7.09 2.77 17.66
C MET A 225 8.21 2.02 18.43
N GLU A 226 8.06 1.83 19.75
CA GLU A 226 9.04 1.23 20.67
C GLU A 226 8.63 -0.18 21.15
N SER A 227 7.77 -0.86 20.39
CA SER A 227 7.21 -2.16 20.78
C SER A 227 8.19 -3.34 20.84
N GLY A 228 9.42 -3.18 20.33
CA GLY A 228 10.40 -4.26 20.19
C GLY A 228 10.00 -5.37 19.20
N LEU A 229 8.89 -5.20 18.47
CA LEU A 229 8.47 -6.13 17.44
C LEU A 229 9.41 -6.05 16.24
N ARG A 230 10.07 -7.16 15.91
CA ARG A 230 10.93 -7.25 14.74
C ARG A 230 10.09 -7.12 13.47
N PHE A 231 10.31 -6.05 12.72
CA PHE A 231 9.72 -5.80 11.42
C PHE A 231 10.84 -5.46 10.44
N ASP A 232 10.74 -6.01 9.22
CA ASP A 232 11.66 -5.70 8.14
C ASP A 232 10.98 -4.66 7.24
N GLU A 233 11.51 -3.43 7.27
CA GLU A 233 10.99 -2.29 6.50
C GLU A 233 11.91 -1.96 5.31
N ASP A 234 12.72 -2.93 4.85
CA ASP A 234 13.53 -2.72 3.66
C ASP A 234 12.64 -2.62 2.40
N TYR A 235 12.51 -1.39 1.89
CA TYR A 235 11.83 -1.06 0.65
C TYR A 235 12.73 -1.30 -0.59
N GLY A 236 13.98 -1.73 -0.39
CA GLY A 236 15.02 -1.92 -1.40
C GLY A 236 15.34 -3.40 -1.68
N THR A 237 15.35 -3.75 -2.96
CA THR A 237 15.45 -5.11 -3.52
C THR A 237 14.30 -6.03 -3.10
N VAL A 238 13.46 -6.36 -4.08
CA VAL A 238 12.30 -7.26 -4.00
C VAL A 238 12.67 -8.67 -3.48
N ALA A 239 13.96 -8.95 -3.23
CA ALA A 239 14.44 -10.16 -2.59
C ALA A 239 14.47 -10.08 -1.04
N ASP A 240 14.92 -8.99 -0.42
CA ASP A 240 15.33 -9.07 0.99
C ASP A 240 14.21 -8.81 2.02
N GLY A 241 13.27 -7.90 1.77
CA GLY A 241 12.13 -7.67 2.68
C GLY A 241 11.16 -8.86 2.83
N ILE A 242 11.31 -9.91 2.00
CA ILE A 242 10.53 -11.16 2.09
C ILE A 242 11.39 -12.36 2.50
N LEU A 243 12.72 -12.29 2.41
CA LEU A 243 13.61 -13.45 2.59
C LEU A 243 14.02 -13.77 4.02
N GLN A 244 13.75 -12.94 5.03
CA GLN A 244 14.15 -13.30 6.40
C GLN A 244 13.02 -13.90 7.25
N LYS A 245 12.40 -14.98 6.76
CA LYS A 245 11.52 -15.84 7.56
C LYS A 245 11.86 -17.33 7.57
N LEU A 246 13.04 -17.74 7.07
CA LEU A 246 13.39 -19.17 6.99
C LEU A 246 14.82 -19.58 7.41
N GLU A 247 15.51 -18.81 8.25
CA GLU A 247 16.64 -19.36 9.02
C GLU A 247 16.49 -19.05 10.52
N ARG A 248 15.88 -20.00 11.25
CA ARG A 248 16.02 -20.11 12.70
C ARG A 248 17.33 -20.84 13.01
N ARG A 249 18.26 -20.20 13.72
CA ARG A 249 18.77 -20.60 15.05
C ARG A 249 20.06 -19.86 15.40
N SER A 250 20.11 -19.38 16.65
CA SER A 250 21.30 -19.07 17.44
C SER A 250 22.04 -17.77 17.08
N ILE A 251 21.95 -16.77 17.97
CA ILE A 251 23.08 -16.12 18.68
C ILE A 251 22.53 -14.83 19.31
N CYS A 252 22.22 -14.90 20.60
CA CYS A 252 22.36 -13.80 21.54
C CYS A 252 22.93 -14.42 22.82
N SER A 253 24.23 -14.69 22.74
CA SER A 253 25.16 -14.74 23.86
C SER A 253 26.04 -13.50 23.66
N SER A 254 26.29 -12.75 24.73
CA SER A 254 27.03 -11.46 24.83
C SER A 254 26.35 -10.28 24.13
N SER A 255 26.10 -9.15 24.79
CA SER A 255 26.80 -8.49 25.92
C SER A 255 25.82 -7.79 26.87
#